data_AF-A0A7V4LSF6-F1
#
_entry.id   AF-A0A7V4LSF6-F1
#
_cell.length_a   1.000
_cell.length_b   1.000
_cell.length_c   1.000
_cell.angle_alpha   90.00
_cell.angle_beta   90.00
_cell.angle_gamma   90.00
#
_symmetry.space_group_name_H-M   'P 1'
#
loop_
_entity.id
_entity.type
_entity.pdbx_description
1 polymer ?
#
loop_
_entity_poly.entity_id
_entity_poly.type
_entity_poly.pdbx_seq_one_letter_code
_entity_poly.pdbx_strand_id
1 'polypeptide(L)'
;AFRGFHELRREDITLQVRTYGVNNGFKIQPYNGLPPLCVQTSLRSTFYPAPVWYKNFQYLVEAERGYDYHEDLFQPGVLEVPLRPGQAVVVAAAPEEQRGLSQRLWTAELGRRAAEHAGFRRLARVCRDGEARDALERLLRASTAFLVRTPSGRPGIVAGYHWFEEWGRDLLIALPGLTFCSGRTELGIAMLAALADHERDGLLPNCFGPDRTANTYNSVDAALWYFWAAQQMQMHTGDWTLVRTTCWPLMERVLHAYLQGTVHGIFTNPEGLLHAGHAQTQLTWMDAMVNGVPVTPRHGYAVEINALWYNAVCFAEQMVARAGVARTWPADLPARIRAVFRRMFWLEPEGYLADHFADGHLDTAIRPNQILAVSLPFSPLEPVEMSRVVDRVRQELLTPYGLRTLSPKDPRYHPRYGGDPAARDSAYHQGTVWPWLLGPFGEAALRVADDRRRTARFLLDHIRPLLHHIGGPALGLVPEVFDGDPPHAPNGCIAQAWSTAELLRLLKLLAPWLAPVPRGHARRKGAR
;
A
#
# COMPACT_ATOMS: atom_id res chain seq x y z
N ALA A 1 23.80 1.40 -9.16
CA ALA A 1 23.66 2.56 -10.06
C ALA A 1 23.40 2.16 -11.52
N PHE A 2 23.95 1.04 -12.02
CA PHE A 2 23.89 0.68 -13.45
C PHE A 2 23.37 -0.74 -13.72
N ARG A 3 22.35 -1.16 -12.96
CA ARG A 3 21.67 -2.45 -13.12
C ARG A 3 20.21 -2.33 -12.69
N GLY A 4 19.34 -3.20 -13.21
CA GLY A 4 17.99 -3.37 -12.66
C GLY A 4 18.06 -3.81 -11.20
N PHE A 5 17.09 -3.40 -10.38
CA PHE A 5 17.05 -3.79 -8.96
C PHE A 5 16.74 -5.28 -8.76
N HIS A 6 16.24 -5.97 -9.79
CA HIS A 6 16.08 -7.44 -9.85
C HIS A 6 17.22 -8.18 -10.56
N GLU A 7 18.22 -7.48 -11.06
CA GLU A 7 19.31 -8.08 -11.83
C GLU A 7 20.59 -8.09 -11.00
N LEU A 8 21.36 -9.17 -11.11
CA LEU A 8 22.75 -9.19 -10.67
C LEU A 8 23.67 -8.95 -11.86
N ARG A 9 24.90 -8.51 -11.57
CA ARG A 9 25.93 -8.31 -12.58
C ARG A 9 27.01 -9.35 -12.46
N ARG A 10 27.58 -9.71 -13.61
CA ARG A 10 28.83 -10.43 -13.73
C ARG A 10 29.84 -9.54 -14.44
N GLU A 11 31.12 -9.84 -14.25
CA GLU A 11 32.18 -9.19 -15.00
C GLU A 11 31.87 -9.31 -16.50
N ASP A 12 31.80 -8.16 -17.17
CA ASP A 12 31.53 -8.08 -18.59
C ASP A 12 32.53 -7.13 -19.28
N ILE A 13 32.87 -7.47 -20.52
CA ILE A 13 33.85 -6.71 -21.33
C ILE A 13 33.30 -5.38 -21.87
N THR A 14 32.00 -5.14 -21.72
CA THR A 14 31.32 -3.94 -22.24
C THR A 14 31.37 -2.78 -21.25
N LEU A 15 31.67 -3.06 -19.97
CA LEU A 15 31.85 -2.05 -18.94
C LEU A 15 33.04 -1.14 -19.28
N GLN A 16 32.77 0.16 -19.41
CA GLN A 16 33.79 1.18 -19.58
C GLN A 16 34.44 1.51 -18.24
N VAL A 17 35.64 0.98 -18.03
CA VAL A 17 36.41 1.16 -16.78
C VAL A 17 36.98 2.57 -16.62
N ARG A 18 36.94 3.39 -17.67
CA ARG A 18 37.59 4.71 -17.69
C ARG A 18 36.85 5.69 -16.77
N THR A 19 37.60 6.23 -15.81
CA THR A 19 37.17 7.31 -14.92
C THR A 19 37.77 8.65 -15.34
N TYR A 20 37.08 9.73 -15.03
CA TYR A 20 37.52 11.10 -15.28
C TYR A 20 37.56 11.86 -13.96
N GLY A 21 38.63 12.61 -13.71
CA GLY A 21 38.68 13.49 -12.54
C GLY A 21 37.68 14.64 -12.68
N VAL A 22 36.96 14.95 -11.61
CA VAL A 22 36.13 16.16 -11.48
C VAL A 22 36.54 16.90 -10.21
N ASN A 23 36.05 18.12 -10.02
CA ASN A 23 36.39 18.88 -8.81
C ASN A 23 35.97 18.11 -7.55
N ASN A 24 36.95 17.81 -6.67
CA ASN A 24 36.77 17.03 -5.45
C ASN A 24 36.06 15.68 -5.68
N GLY A 25 36.40 14.94 -6.74
CA GLY A 25 35.76 13.66 -7.00
C GLY A 25 36.16 13.00 -8.31
N PHE A 26 35.33 12.06 -8.74
CA PHE A 26 35.46 11.39 -10.04
C PHE A 26 34.12 11.23 -10.74
N LYS A 27 34.18 11.03 -12.05
CA LYS A 27 33.07 10.70 -12.94
C LYS A 27 33.36 9.37 -13.63
N ILE A 28 32.36 8.51 -13.71
CA ILE A 28 32.40 7.27 -14.51
C ILE A 28 31.12 7.13 -15.33
N GLN A 29 31.22 6.58 -16.54
CA GLN A 29 30.06 6.23 -17.37
C GLN A 29 30.23 4.80 -17.87
N PRO A 30 29.83 3.78 -17.09
CA PRO A 30 30.13 2.38 -17.38
C PRO A 30 29.50 1.87 -18.68
N TYR A 31 28.34 2.40 -19.10
CA TYR A 31 27.62 1.94 -20.29
C TYR A 31 27.17 3.11 -21.16
N ASN A 32 27.29 2.94 -22.48
CA ASN A 32 26.74 3.87 -23.45
C ASN A 32 25.21 3.92 -23.32
N GLY A 33 24.63 5.12 -23.33
CA GLY A 33 23.19 5.33 -23.20
C GLY A 33 22.69 5.49 -21.75
N LEU A 34 23.50 5.17 -20.73
CA LEU A 34 23.19 5.50 -19.34
C LEU A 34 23.85 6.82 -18.93
N PRO A 35 23.23 7.60 -18.02
CA PRO A 35 23.84 8.82 -17.49
C PRO A 35 25.15 8.51 -16.76
N PRO A 36 26.14 9.42 -16.74
CA PRO A 36 27.33 9.21 -15.94
C PRO A 36 27.00 9.21 -14.44
N LEU A 37 27.87 8.64 -13.61
CA LEU A 37 27.84 8.82 -12.15
C LEU A 37 29.01 9.71 -11.74
N CYS A 38 28.70 10.86 -11.17
CA CYS A 38 29.65 11.74 -10.52
C CYS A 38 29.61 11.51 -9.01
N VAL A 39 30.74 11.14 -8.42
CA VAL A 39 30.92 11.02 -6.97
C VAL A 39 31.86 12.12 -6.50
N GLN A 40 31.36 13.02 -5.66
CA GLN A 40 32.07 14.22 -5.23
C GLN A 40 31.99 14.44 -3.72
N THR A 41 32.95 15.18 -3.19
CA THR A 41 33.06 15.53 -1.77
C THR A 41 33.03 17.04 -1.56
N SER A 42 32.48 17.50 -0.43
CA SER A 42 32.49 18.92 -0.06
C SER A 42 33.88 19.44 0.33
N LEU A 43 34.82 18.54 0.60
CA LEU A 43 36.22 18.84 0.92
C LEU A 43 37.13 18.43 -0.24
N ARG A 44 38.35 18.95 -0.24
CA ARG A 44 39.40 18.51 -1.16
C ARG A 44 39.60 17.00 -1.00
N SER A 45 39.50 16.30 -2.11
CA SER A 45 39.72 14.85 -2.18
C SER A 45 40.64 14.51 -3.34
N THR A 46 41.26 13.35 -3.25
CA THR A 46 42.11 12.79 -4.32
C THR A 46 41.55 11.45 -4.71
N PHE A 47 41.23 11.29 -6.00
CA PHE A 47 40.78 10.02 -6.54
C PHE A 47 41.96 9.27 -7.16
N TYR A 48 42.15 8.02 -6.74
CA TYR A 48 43.13 7.10 -7.27
C TYR A 48 42.38 6.03 -8.08
N PRO A 49 42.43 6.09 -9.43
CA PRO A 49 41.84 5.05 -10.27
C PRO A 49 42.45 3.70 -9.96
N ALA A 50 41.61 2.73 -9.61
CA ALA A 50 42.01 1.36 -9.32
C ALA A 50 40.86 0.42 -9.73
N PRO A 51 40.60 0.32 -11.06
CA PRO A 51 39.50 -0.47 -11.59
C PRO A 51 39.74 -1.96 -11.31
N VAL A 52 38.86 -2.58 -10.55
CA VAL A 52 38.94 -4.01 -10.23
C VAL A 52 37.54 -4.61 -10.09
N TRP A 53 37.40 -5.86 -10.54
CA TRP A 53 36.21 -6.66 -10.30
C TRP A 53 36.43 -7.57 -9.09
N TYR A 54 35.59 -7.41 -8.08
CA TYR A 54 35.47 -8.39 -7.00
C TYR A 54 34.44 -9.43 -7.40
N LYS A 55 34.87 -10.69 -7.51
CA LYS A 55 34.04 -11.77 -8.06
C LYS A 55 33.29 -12.54 -6.99
N ASN A 56 32.12 -13.08 -7.35
CA ASN A 56 31.33 -14.01 -6.53
C ASN A 56 30.97 -13.46 -5.14
N PHE A 57 30.59 -12.19 -5.05
CA PHE A 57 29.92 -11.67 -3.86
C PHE A 57 28.63 -12.45 -3.65
N GLN A 58 28.40 -12.93 -2.42
CA GLN A 58 27.27 -13.80 -2.11
C GLN A 58 26.20 -13.04 -1.31
N TYR A 59 24.98 -13.04 -1.82
CA TYR A 59 23.80 -12.54 -1.12
C TYR A 59 23.05 -13.69 -0.48
N LEU A 60 23.40 -14.04 0.76
CA LEU A 60 22.87 -15.22 1.45
C LEU A 60 21.34 -15.23 1.56
N VAL A 61 20.73 -14.07 1.79
CA VAL A 61 19.26 -13.93 1.83
C VAL A 61 18.63 -14.24 0.47
N GLU A 62 19.27 -13.88 -0.65
CA GLU A 62 18.76 -14.22 -1.98
C GLU A 62 18.96 -15.72 -2.31
N ALA A 63 20.05 -16.31 -1.81
CA ALA A 63 20.28 -17.74 -1.90
C ALA A 63 19.19 -18.54 -1.17
N GLU A 64 18.86 -18.15 0.07
CA GLU A 64 17.76 -18.73 0.86
C GLU A 64 16.40 -18.60 0.17
N ARG A 65 16.21 -17.51 -0.58
CA ARG A 65 15.00 -17.25 -1.35
C ARG A 65 14.95 -17.97 -2.70
N GLY A 66 16.02 -18.65 -3.10
CA GLY A 66 16.13 -19.39 -4.36
C GLY A 66 16.33 -18.50 -5.59
N TYR A 67 16.82 -17.27 -5.42
CA TYR A 67 17.16 -16.37 -6.54
C TYR A 67 18.65 -16.47 -6.90
N ASP A 68 19.03 -15.84 -8.04
CA ASP A 68 20.44 -15.60 -8.30
C ASP A 68 21.02 -14.74 -7.16
N TYR A 69 22.18 -15.14 -6.66
CA TYR A 69 22.76 -14.65 -5.41
C TYR A 69 24.26 -14.37 -5.51
N HIS A 70 24.84 -14.54 -6.69
CA HIS A 70 26.25 -14.29 -6.96
C HIS A 70 26.40 -13.09 -7.89
N GLU A 71 27.01 -12.02 -7.38
CA GLU A 71 27.29 -10.81 -8.15
C GLU A 71 28.80 -10.56 -8.22
N ASP A 72 29.28 -10.07 -9.35
CA ASP A 72 30.60 -9.46 -9.45
C ASP A 72 30.44 -7.95 -9.29
N LEU A 73 31.21 -7.34 -8.39
CA LEU A 73 31.13 -5.91 -8.07
C LEU A 73 32.33 -5.16 -8.65
N PHE A 74 32.05 -4.13 -9.44
CA PHE A 74 33.07 -3.27 -10.01
C PHE A 74 33.43 -2.13 -9.06
N GLN A 75 34.70 -2.05 -8.66
CA GLN A 75 35.27 -0.92 -7.96
C GLN A 75 36.00 -0.02 -8.97
N PRO A 76 35.59 1.25 -9.16
CA PRO A 76 36.25 2.16 -10.08
C PRO A 76 37.60 2.68 -9.56
N GLY A 77 37.76 2.77 -8.24
CA GLY A 77 38.97 3.26 -7.58
C GLY A 77 38.73 3.67 -6.13
N VAL A 78 39.68 4.39 -5.56
CA VAL A 78 39.67 4.86 -4.17
C VAL A 78 39.59 6.38 -4.13
N LEU A 79 38.66 6.92 -3.35
CA LEU A 79 38.53 8.35 -3.10
C LEU A 79 39.03 8.67 -1.69
N GLU A 80 40.16 9.36 -1.58
CA GLU A 80 40.74 9.76 -0.31
C GLU A 80 40.36 11.19 0.06
N VAL A 81 39.90 11.37 1.30
CA VAL A 81 39.50 12.67 1.85
C VAL A 81 40.26 12.91 3.16
N PRO A 82 41.18 13.88 3.22
CA PRO A 82 41.81 14.27 4.48
C PRO A 82 40.78 14.87 5.44
N LEU A 83 40.62 14.27 6.62
CA LEU A 83 39.69 14.73 7.65
C LEU A 83 40.43 15.10 8.93
N ARG A 84 40.00 16.19 9.57
CA ARG A 84 40.40 16.55 10.93
C ARG A 84 39.32 16.13 11.94
N PRO A 85 39.68 15.87 13.21
CA PRO A 85 38.68 15.63 14.26
C PRO A 85 37.59 16.71 14.27
N GLY A 86 36.31 16.30 14.27
CA GLY A 86 35.15 17.19 14.25
C GLY A 86 34.78 17.77 12.88
N GLN A 87 35.54 17.49 11.82
CA GLN A 87 35.24 17.95 10.47
C GLN A 87 34.26 17.00 9.78
N ALA A 88 33.20 17.54 9.19
CA ALA A 88 32.26 16.78 8.37
C ALA A 88 32.67 16.80 6.89
N VAL A 89 32.48 15.66 6.21
CA VAL A 89 32.50 15.57 4.75
C VAL A 89 31.11 15.20 4.26
N VAL A 90 30.65 15.92 3.24
CA VAL A 90 29.43 15.58 2.51
C VAL A 90 29.85 14.86 1.23
N VAL A 91 29.31 13.67 1.01
CA VAL A 91 29.49 12.90 -0.23
C VAL A 91 28.22 12.98 -1.05
N ALA A 92 28.34 13.31 -2.33
CA ALA A 92 27.23 13.29 -3.27
C ALA A 92 27.52 12.30 -4.41
N ALA A 93 26.49 11.54 -4.77
CA ALA A 93 26.48 10.64 -5.93
C ALA A 93 25.31 11.05 -6.82
N ALA A 94 25.58 11.51 -8.04
CA ALA A 94 24.58 12.15 -8.90
C ALA A 94 24.86 11.90 -10.39
N PRO A 95 23.85 12.05 -11.27
CA PRO A 95 24.04 11.89 -12.72
C PRO A 95 24.82 13.04 -13.38
N GLU A 96 25.20 14.07 -12.62
CA GLU A 96 25.87 15.26 -13.08
C GLU A 96 26.79 15.84 -12.00
N GLU A 97 27.75 16.70 -12.40
CA GLU A 97 28.65 17.35 -11.47
C GLU A 97 27.92 18.34 -10.54
N GLN A 98 28.12 18.16 -9.23
CA GLN A 98 27.51 18.95 -8.17
C GLN A 98 28.30 20.23 -7.91
N ARG A 99 28.05 21.26 -8.73
CA ARG A 99 28.63 22.59 -8.54
C ARG A 99 28.12 23.22 -7.25
N GLY A 100 29.00 23.41 -6.27
CA GLY A 100 28.65 24.03 -4.98
C GLY A 100 28.32 23.05 -3.84
N LEU A 101 28.67 21.75 -4.00
CA LEU A 101 28.62 20.78 -2.91
C LEU A 101 29.43 21.30 -1.72
N SER A 102 28.74 21.57 -0.61
CA SER A 102 29.32 22.25 0.53
C SER A 102 28.60 21.88 1.82
N GLN A 103 29.26 22.14 2.95
CA GLN A 103 28.61 22.03 4.26
C GLN A 103 27.39 22.97 4.36
N ARG A 104 27.40 24.11 3.67
CA ARG A 104 26.26 25.05 3.62
C ARG A 104 25.06 24.43 2.91
N LEU A 105 25.27 23.73 1.79
CA LEU A 105 24.21 23.02 1.08
C LEU A 105 23.59 21.94 1.99
N TRP A 106 24.43 21.15 2.65
CA TRP A 106 23.95 20.15 3.61
C TRP A 106 23.17 20.76 4.78
N THR A 107 23.66 21.87 5.33
CA THR A 107 22.97 22.61 6.40
C THR A 107 21.62 23.15 5.93
N ALA A 108 21.54 23.65 4.70
CA ALA A 108 20.28 24.11 4.11
C ALA A 108 19.28 22.94 3.94
N GLU A 109 19.75 21.77 3.47
CA GLU A 109 18.92 20.57 3.35
C GLU A 109 18.45 20.06 4.72
N LEU A 110 19.31 20.07 5.74
CA LEU A 110 18.90 19.77 7.13
C LEU A 110 17.83 20.75 7.63
N GLY A 111 17.97 22.04 7.29
CA GLY A 111 16.96 23.07 7.59
C GLY A 111 15.62 22.79 6.90
N ARG A 112 15.64 22.43 5.61
CA ARG A 112 14.45 22.04 4.85
C ARG A 112 13.75 20.84 5.48
N ARG A 113 14.49 19.78 5.78
CA ARG A 113 13.97 18.59 6.48
C ARG A 113 13.39 18.94 7.84
N ALA A 114 14.07 19.80 8.62
CA ALA A 114 13.57 20.24 9.93
C ALA A 114 12.24 21.01 9.83
N ALA A 115 12.07 21.86 8.81
CA ALA A 115 10.83 22.57 8.54
C ALA A 115 9.68 21.63 8.15
N GLU A 116 9.96 20.67 7.27
CA GLU A 116 9.02 19.62 6.86
C GLU A 116 8.60 18.75 8.06
N HIS A 117 9.58 18.33 8.87
CA HIS A 117 9.38 17.63 10.13
C HIS A 117 8.52 18.40 11.14
N ALA A 118 8.64 19.73 11.19
CA ALA A 118 7.76 20.55 12.02
C ALA A 118 6.30 20.52 11.52
N GLY A 119 6.09 20.41 10.20
CA GLY A 119 4.78 20.17 9.60
C GLY A 119 4.16 18.85 10.07
N PHE A 120 4.91 17.74 9.98
CA PHE A 120 4.43 16.43 10.44
C PHE A 120 4.12 16.40 11.93
N ARG A 121 4.95 17.05 12.76
CA ARG A 121 4.65 17.25 14.19
C ARG A 121 3.32 17.93 14.43
N ARG A 122 2.97 18.95 13.63
CA ARG A 122 1.66 19.61 13.74
C ARG A 122 0.52 18.66 13.37
N LEU A 123 0.66 17.90 12.29
CA LEU A 123 -0.34 16.93 11.84
C LEU A 123 -0.56 15.78 12.84
N ALA A 124 0.50 15.37 13.54
CA ALA A 124 0.42 14.30 14.54
C ALA A 124 -0.30 14.73 15.83
N ARG A 125 -0.38 16.04 16.15
CA ARG A 125 -1.05 16.56 17.36
C ARG A 125 -2.54 16.27 17.46
N VAL A 126 -3.16 15.79 16.38
CA VAL A 126 -4.52 15.26 16.40
C VAL A 126 -4.62 14.07 17.39
N CYS A 127 -3.55 13.27 17.50
CA CYS A 127 -3.41 12.24 18.51
C CYS A 127 -2.95 12.90 19.83
N ARG A 128 -3.78 12.76 20.87
CA ARG A 128 -3.44 13.23 22.23
C ARG A 128 -2.71 12.18 23.06
N ASP A 129 -2.87 10.91 22.69
CA ASP A 129 -2.11 9.80 23.25
C ASP A 129 -0.65 9.89 22.78
N GLY A 130 0.31 9.79 23.70
CA GLY A 130 1.73 10.03 23.43
C GLY A 130 2.33 8.99 22.48
N GLU A 131 2.06 7.71 22.72
CA GLU A 131 2.57 6.60 21.91
C GLU A 131 2.00 6.66 20.48
N ALA A 132 0.68 6.81 20.36
CA ALA A 132 0.02 6.91 19.06
C ALA A 132 0.49 8.15 18.26
N ARG A 133 0.72 9.28 18.94
CA ARG A 133 1.22 10.51 18.31
C ARG A 133 2.63 10.32 17.78
N ASP A 134 3.51 9.73 18.57
CA ASP A 134 4.92 9.55 18.20
C ASP A 134 5.05 8.53 17.04
N ALA A 135 4.24 7.47 17.05
CA ALA A 135 4.13 6.54 15.94
C ALA A 135 3.59 7.21 14.65
N LEU A 136 2.51 8.01 14.77
CA LEU A 136 1.94 8.75 13.65
C LEU A 136 2.95 9.74 13.05
N GLU A 137 3.72 10.44 13.88
CA GLU A 137 4.79 11.33 13.42
C GLU A 137 5.88 10.59 12.63
N ARG A 138 6.31 9.41 13.09
CA ARG A 138 7.29 8.57 12.39
C ARG A 138 6.74 8.12 11.03
N LEU A 139 5.51 7.64 10.99
CA LEU A 139 4.85 7.23 9.75
C LEU A 139 4.74 8.39 8.76
N LEU A 140 4.27 9.57 9.19
CA LEU A 140 4.14 10.76 8.32
C LEU A 140 5.46 11.17 7.64
N ARG A 141 6.58 10.99 8.35
CA ARG A 141 7.93 11.25 7.85
C ARG A 141 8.36 10.15 6.88
N ALA A 142 8.36 8.91 7.32
CA ALA A 142 8.85 7.78 6.56
C ALA A 142 8.06 7.56 5.26
N SER A 143 6.74 7.80 5.30
CA SER A 143 5.84 7.60 4.17
C SER A 143 6.13 8.50 2.96
N THR A 144 6.93 9.56 3.13
CA THR A 144 7.40 10.40 2.01
C THR A 144 8.27 9.62 1.03
N ALA A 145 8.93 8.54 1.47
CA ALA A 145 9.79 7.72 0.64
C ALA A 145 9.03 7.08 -0.54
N PHE A 146 7.74 6.78 -0.38
CA PHE A 146 6.93 6.17 -1.44
C PHE A 146 6.46 7.15 -2.51
N LEU A 147 6.49 8.47 -2.23
CA LEU A 147 5.99 9.50 -3.12
C LEU A 147 7.05 9.83 -4.16
N VAL A 148 6.79 9.45 -5.42
CA VAL A 148 7.75 9.62 -6.52
C VAL A 148 7.15 10.44 -7.66
N ARG A 149 8.03 10.87 -8.56
CA ARG A 149 7.64 11.34 -9.89
C ARG A 149 8.17 10.35 -10.91
N THR A 150 7.31 9.95 -11.83
CA THR A 150 7.72 9.15 -13.00
C THR A 150 8.65 9.98 -13.90
N PRO A 151 9.36 9.36 -14.86
CA PRO A 151 10.11 10.08 -15.87
C PRO A 151 9.27 11.11 -16.66
N SER A 152 7.96 10.87 -16.83
CA SER A 152 7.02 11.82 -17.44
C SER A 152 6.57 12.95 -16.52
N GLY A 153 7.04 12.98 -15.26
CA GLY A 153 6.68 13.99 -14.25
C GLY A 153 5.39 13.71 -13.50
N ARG A 154 4.66 12.63 -13.84
CA ARG A 154 3.42 12.20 -13.17
C ARG A 154 3.71 11.86 -11.71
N PRO A 155 2.92 12.35 -10.75
CA PRO A 155 3.03 11.88 -9.37
C PRO A 155 2.58 10.42 -9.26
N GLY A 156 3.36 9.61 -8.54
CA GLY A 156 3.07 8.18 -8.33
C GLY A 156 3.42 7.72 -6.93
N ILE A 157 3.03 6.49 -6.61
CA ILE A 157 3.35 5.81 -5.36
C ILE A 157 4.11 4.53 -5.72
N VAL A 158 5.35 4.39 -5.27
CA VAL A 158 6.05 3.10 -5.33
C VAL A 158 5.37 2.16 -4.34
N ALA A 159 4.97 0.97 -4.79
CA ALA A 159 4.21 0.02 -3.96
C ALA A 159 5.04 -0.41 -2.74
N GLY A 160 6.35 -0.68 -2.92
CA GLY A 160 7.26 -0.85 -1.81
C GLY A 160 8.71 -1.08 -2.16
N TYR A 161 9.57 -0.80 -1.19
CA TYR A 161 11.00 -0.96 -1.32
C TYR A 161 11.46 -2.29 -0.74
N HIS A 162 12.43 -2.97 -1.35
CA HIS A 162 13.23 -2.57 -2.53
C HIS A 162 12.86 -3.28 -3.84
N TRP A 163 11.71 -3.96 -3.92
CA TRP A 163 11.39 -4.85 -5.04
C TRP A 163 10.28 -4.37 -5.96
N PHE A 164 9.50 -3.36 -5.59
CA PHE A 164 8.32 -3.00 -6.37
C PHE A 164 8.47 -1.66 -7.09
N GLU A 165 7.80 -1.57 -8.22
CA GLU A 165 7.48 -0.32 -8.90
C GLU A 165 6.09 0.16 -8.46
N GLU A 166 5.38 0.88 -9.34
CA GLU A 166 4.02 1.35 -9.07
C GLU A 166 2.99 0.29 -9.44
N TRP A 167 2.11 -0.02 -8.49
CA TRP A 167 0.98 -0.94 -8.66
C TRP A 167 -0.33 -0.19 -8.42
N GLY A 168 -1.31 -0.30 -9.32
CA GLY A 168 -2.53 0.51 -9.27
C GLY A 168 -3.41 0.21 -8.06
N ARG A 169 -3.51 -1.06 -7.69
CA ARG A 169 -4.21 -1.48 -6.46
C ARG A 169 -3.56 -0.86 -5.23
N ASP A 170 -2.26 -1.05 -5.05
CA ASP A 170 -1.49 -0.54 -3.91
C ASP A 170 -1.53 0.97 -3.84
N LEU A 171 -1.37 1.66 -4.98
CA LEU A 171 -1.48 3.11 -5.07
C LEU A 171 -2.85 3.57 -4.54
N LEU A 172 -3.95 2.98 -5.02
CA LEU A 172 -5.29 3.43 -4.69
C LEU A 172 -5.67 3.14 -3.23
N ILE A 173 -5.19 2.03 -2.66
CA ILE A 173 -5.34 1.73 -1.24
C ILE A 173 -4.48 2.69 -0.40
N ALA A 174 -3.24 2.96 -0.81
CA ALA A 174 -2.31 3.81 -0.06
C ALA A 174 -2.64 5.31 -0.16
N LEU A 175 -3.24 5.76 -1.25
CA LEU A 175 -3.41 7.17 -1.60
C LEU A 175 -4.07 7.99 -0.48
N PRO A 176 -5.19 7.59 0.13
CA PRO A 176 -5.83 8.38 1.18
C PRO A 176 -4.94 8.57 2.43
N GLY A 177 -4.19 7.54 2.81
CA GLY A 177 -3.25 7.60 3.94
C GLY A 177 -2.06 8.51 3.63
N LEU A 178 -1.43 8.32 2.46
CA LEU A 178 -0.21 9.04 2.07
C LEU A 178 -0.45 10.49 1.65
N THR A 179 -1.69 10.84 1.27
CA THR A 179 -2.04 12.18 0.78
C THR A 179 -2.99 12.91 1.74
N PHE A 180 -4.27 12.60 1.73
CA PHE A 180 -5.32 13.31 2.47
C PHE A 180 -5.06 13.30 3.99
N CYS A 181 -4.81 12.13 4.58
CA CYS A 181 -4.51 11.98 6.01
C CYS A 181 -3.17 12.64 6.40
N SER A 182 -2.29 12.84 5.43
CA SER A 182 -0.95 13.39 5.59
C SER A 182 -0.84 14.87 5.20
N GLY A 183 -1.96 15.54 4.92
CA GLY A 183 -1.98 16.97 4.59
C GLY A 183 -1.43 17.32 3.20
N ARG A 184 -1.40 16.36 2.27
CA ARG A 184 -0.94 16.53 0.88
C ARG A 184 -2.11 16.44 -0.10
N THR A 185 -3.18 17.19 0.16
CA THR A 185 -4.45 17.11 -0.58
C THR A 185 -4.27 17.26 -2.09
N GLU A 186 -3.56 18.30 -2.53
CA GLU A 186 -3.34 18.58 -3.96
C GLU A 186 -2.59 17.46 -4.68
N LEU A 187 -1.67 16.79 -3.99
CA LEU A 187 -0.97 15.65 -4.55
C LEU A 187 -1.91 14.47 -4.81
N GLY A 188 -2.82 14.18 -3.86
CA GLY A 188 -3.82 13.12 -4.02
C GLY A 188 -4.81 13.41 -5.14
N ILE A 189 -5.26 14.66 -5.27
CA ILE A 189 -6.13 15.10 -6.38
C ILE A 189 -5.40 14.91 -7.72
N ALA A 190 -4.15 15.36 -7.81
CA ALA A 190 -3.35 15.23 -9.03
C ALA A 190 -3.08 13.76 -9.41
N MET A 191 -2.86 12.88 -8.42
CA MET A 191 -2.69 11.44 -8.65
C MET A 191 -3.98 10.81 -9.20
N LEU A 192 -5.14 11.08 -8.61
CA LEU A 192 -6.42 10.56 -9.10
C LEU A 192 -6.71 11.05 -10.53
N ALA A 193 -6.52 12.35 -10.78
CA ALA A 193 -6.68 12.93 -12.11
C ALA A 193 -5.79 12.22 -13.16
N ALA A 194 -4.54 11.94 -12.81
CA ALA A 194 -3.58 11.31 -13.71
C ALA A 194 -3.89 9.83 -14.01
N LEU A 195 -4.69 9.14 -13.19
CA LEU A 195 -5.07 7.75 -13.44
C LEU A 195 -6.15 7.61 -14.53
N ALA A 196 -6.96 8.65 -14.77
CA ALA A 196 -7.97 8.68 -15.83
C ALA A 196 -7.36 8.42 -17.22
N ASP A 197 -6.12 8.85 -17.37
CA ASP A 197 -5.29 8.69 -18.54
C ASP A 197 -4.86 7.23 -18.79
N HIS A 198 -4.77 6.42 -17.75
CA HIS A 198 -4.30 5.04 -17.84
C HIS A 198 -5.43 4.00 -17.92
N GLU A 199 -6.68 4.43 -17.81
CA GLU A 199 -7.84 3.56 -17.95
C GLU A 199 -7.98 3.04 -19.39
N ARG A 200 -8.31 1.75 -19.52
CA ARG A 200 -8.55 1.08 -20.80
C ARG A 200 -9.67 0.06 -20.64
N ASP A 201 -10.74 0.21 -21.42
CA ASP A 201 -11.88 -0.72 -21.49
C ASP A 201 -12.52 -1.04 -20.13
N GLY A 202 -12.62 -0.04 -19.26
CA GLY A 202 -13.16 -0.15 -17.90
C GLY A 202 -12.16 -0.66 -16.86
N LEU A 203 -10.88 -0.80 -17.21
CA LEU A 203 -9.85 -1.35 -16.33
C LEU A 203 -8.77 -0.31 -16.04
N LEU A 204 -8.30 -0.31 -14.79
CA LEU A 204 -7.06 0.36 -14.41
C LEU A 204 -5.89 -0.63 -14.40
N PRO A 205 -4.66 -0.17 -14.68
CA PRO A 205 -3.49 -1.05 -14.62
C PRO A 205 -3.30 -1.64 -13.22
N ASN A 206 -2.96 -2.93 -13.17
CA ASN A 206 -2.43 -3.55 -11.96
C ASN A 206 -0.97 -3.15 -11.76
N CYS A 207 -0.12 -3.29 -12.79
CA CYS A 207 1.27 -2.82 -12.79
C CYS A 207 1.44 -1.72 -13.83
N PHE A 208 2.12 -0.64 -13.44
CA PHE A 208 2.51 0.41 -14.38
C PHE A 208 3.85 0.07 -15.01
N GLY A 209 3.90 0.06 -16.35
CA GLY A 209 5.13 -0.11 -17.09
C GLY A 209 5.89 1.21 -17.30
N PRO A 210 7.07 1.17 -17.95
CA PRO A 210 7.82 2.38 -18.32
C PRO A 210 7.02 3.31 -19.26
N ASP A 211 6.07 2.74 -20.00
CA ASP A 211 5.09 3.48 -20.80
C ASP A 211 3.70 2.80 -20.70
N ARG A 212 2.68 3.45 -21.28
CA ARG A 212 1.28 2.97 -21.26
C ARG A 212 1.10 1.61 -21.93
N THR A 213 1.90 1.26 -22.93
CA THR A 213 1.74 0.00 -23.67
C THR A 213 2.23 -1.21 -22.88
N ALA A 214 3.17 -0.98 -21.96
CA ALA A 214 3.70 -1.97 -21.04
C ALA A 214 2.85 -2.17 -19.76
N ASN A 215 1.76 -1.43 -19.60
CA ASN A 215 0.84 -1.61 -18.47
C ASN A 215 0.12 -2.98 -18.53
N THR A 216 0.00 -3.63 -17.38
CA THR A 216 -0.76 -4.88 -17.23
C THR A 216 -2.16 -4.59 -16.66
N TYR A 217 -3.20 -5.16 -17.25
CA TYR A 217 -4.61 -4.88 -16.91
C TYR A 217 -5.33 -6.09 -16.28
N ASN A 218 -4.64 -6.84 -15.43
CA ASN A 218 -5.13 -8.09 -14.81
C ASN A 218 -5.68 -7.88 -13.39
N SER A 219 -6.46 -6.81 -13.16
CA SER A 219 -7.06 -6.51 -11.85
C SER A 219 -8.53 -6.12 -12.00
N VAL A 220 -9.40 -6.75 -11.19
CA VAL A 220 -10.82 -6.37 -11.08
C VAL A 220 -11.06 -5.33 -9.98
N ASP A 221 -10.19 -5.29 -8.97
CA ASP A 221 -10.37 -4.43 -7.81
C ASP A 221 -9.73 -3.04 -7.94
N ALA A 222 -8.71 -2.84 -8.77
CA ALA A 222 -8.05 -1.54 -8.91
C ALA A 222 -9.06 -0.44 -9.32
N ALA A 223 -9.92 -0.72 -10.30
CA ALA A 223 -10.95 0.23 -10.71
C ALA A 223 -11.96 0.50 -9.58
N LEU A 224 -12.30 -0.49 -8.76
CA LEU A 224 -13.21 -0.30 -7.62
C LEU A 224 -12.55 0.46 -6.46
N TRP A 225 -11.26 0.25 -6.21
CA TRP A 225 -10.47 1.05 -5.28
C TRP A 225 -10.36 2.51 -5.73
N TYR A 226 -10.47 2.81 -7.02
CA TYR A 226 -10.56 4.19 -7.51
C TYR A 226 -11.84 4.89 -7.03
N PHE A 227 -12.99 4.20 -7.04
CA PHE A 227 -14.22 4.74 -6.46
C PHE A 227 -14.05 5.01 -4.98
N TRP A 228 -13.45 4.08 -4.24
CA TRP A 228 -13.18 4.27 -2.82
C TRP A 228 -12.23 5.45 -2.58
N ALA A 229 -11.14 5.57 -3.33
CA ALA A 229 -10.19 6.68 -3.19
C ALA A 229 -10.82 8.04 -3.54
N ALA A 230 -11.66 8.11 -4.59
CA ALA A 230 -12.44 9.29 -4.93
C ALA A 230 -13.48 9.64 -3.84
N GLN A 231 -14.07 8.62 -3.21
CA GLN A 231 -14.95 8.79 -2.07
C GLN A 231 -14.18 9.31 -0.83
N GLN A 232 -12.97 8.82 -0.57
CA GLN A 232 -12.10 9.37 0.48
C GLN A 232 -11.72 10.83 0.20
N MET A 233 -11.43 11.16 -1.08
CA MET A 233 -11.22 12.55 -1.51
C MET A 233 -12.44 13.41 -1.21
N GLN A 234 -13.64 12.94 -1.59
CA GLN A 234 -14.90 13.63 -1.31
C GLN A 234 -15.09 13.89 0.19
N MET A 235 -14.86 12.88 1.04
CA MET A 235 -15.05 13.01 2.49
C MET A 235 -14.05 13.99 3.10
N HIS A 236 -12.83 14.06 2.55
CA HIS A 236 -11.78 14.96 3.01
C HIS A 236 -12.01 16.42 2.57
N THR A 237 -12.44 16.65 1.33
CA THR A 237 -12.62 18.00 0.77
C THR A 237 -14.03 18.55 0.96
N GLY A 238 -15.04 17.68 1.07
CA GLY A 238 -16.46 18.03 1.00
C GLY A 238 -16.95 18.41 -0.39
N ASP A 239 -16.10 18.36 -1.42
CA ASP A 239 -16.36 18.96 -2.73
C ASP A 239 -16.84 17.93 -3.77
N TRP A 240 -18.15 17.88 -3.97
CA TRP A 240 -18.80 17.05 -4.99
C TRP A 240 -18.50 17.51 -6.43
N THR A 241 -18.25 18.81 -6.64
CA THR A 241 -17.91 19.34 -7.96
C THR A 241 -16.53 18.85 -8.37
N LEU A 242 -15.57 18.85 -7.45
CA LEU A 242 -14.23 18.32 -7.68
C LEU A 242 -14.25 16.84 -8.08
N VAL A 243 -15.04 16.01 -7.39
CA VAL A 243 -15.20 14.59 -7.75
C VAL A 243 -15.82 14.47 -9.15
N ARG A 244 -16.84 15.27 -9.44
CA ARG A 244 -17.53 15.28 -10.74
C ARG A 244 -16.60 15.65 -11.89
N THR A 245 -15.73 16.63 -11.71
CA THR A 245 -14.83 17.08 -12.79
C THR A 245 -13.61 16.19 -12.92
N THR A 246 -13.06 15.70 -11.80
CA THR A 246 -11.77 15.00 -11.77
C THR A 246 -11.93 13.49 -11.95
N CYS A 247 -12.90 12.89 -11.28
CA CYS A 247 -12.98 11.43 -11.12
C CYS A 247 -14.14 10.81 -11.92
N TRP A 248 -15.28 11.51 -12.02
CA TRP A 248 -16.49 10.94 -12.62
C TRP A 248 -16.33 10.42 -14.05
N PRO A 249 -15.60 11.09 -14.97
CA PRO A 249 -15.46 10.57 -16.34
C PRO A 249 -14.85 9.17 -16.42
N LEU A 250 -13.87 8.86 -15.56
CA LEU A 250 -13.29 7.52 -15.43
C LEU A 250 -14.32 6.55 -14.83
N MET A 251 -14.90 6.93 -13.69
CA MET A 251 -15.85 6.10 -12.96
C MET A 251 -17.06 5.71 -13.82
N GLU A 252 -17.59 6.62 -14.63
CA GLU A 252 -18.71 6.36 -15.54
C GLU A 252 -18.36 5.29 -16.60
N ARG A 253 -17.15 5.34 -17.17
CA ARG A 253 -16.68 4.32 -18.13
C ARG A 253 -16.51 2.96 -17.46
N VAL A 254 -15.96 2.93 -16.24
CA VAL A 254 -15.83 1.68 -15.45
C VAL A 254 -17.20 1.11 -15.12
N LEU A 255 -18.16 1.93 -14.64
CA LEU A 255 -19.53 1.48 -14.37
C LEU A 255 -20.16 0.85 -15.61
N HIS A 256 -20.06 1.51 -16.75
CA HIS A 256 -20.62 1.01 -18.00
C HIS A 256 -19.96 -0.32 -18.39
N ALA A 257 -18.64 -0.39 -18.38
CA ALA A 257 -17.89 -1.60 -18.73
C ALA A 257 -18.18 -2.76 -17.78
N TYR A 258 -18.30 -2.53 -16.48
CA TYR A 258 -18.58 -3.59 -15.49
C TYR A 258 -20.04 -4.07 -15.56
N LEU A 259 -20.96 -3.23 -16.06
CA LEU A 259 -22.33 -3.63 -16.33
C LEU A 259 -22.45 -4.50 -17.59
N GLN A 260 -21.67 -4.21 -18.63
CA GLN A 260 -21.77 -4.88 -19.93
C GLN A 260 -20.82 -6.07 -20.10
N GLY A 261 -19.61 -5.97 -19.57
CA GLY A 261 -18.53 -6.95 -19.75
C GLY A 261 -17.20 -6.31 -20.13
N THR A 262 -16.10 -6.86 -19.60
CA THR A 262 -14.72 -6.53 -20.00
C THR A 262 -13.96 -7.75 -20.50
N VAL A 263 -12.74 -7.54 -21.02
CA VAL A 263 -11.86 -8.56 -21.60
C VAL A 263 -11.47 -9.71 -20.65
N HIS A 264 -11.66 -9.56 -19.34
CA HIS A 264 -11.32 -10.57 -18.33
C HIS A 264 -12.54 -11.29 -17.74
N GLY A 265 -13.66 -11.32 -18.48
CA GLY A 265 -14.89 -11.94 -17.98
C GLY A 265 -15.42 -11.22 -16.72
N ILE A 266 -15.17 -9.92 -16.64
CA ILE A 266 -15.69 -9.06 -15.57
C ILE A 266 -17.02 -8.49 -16.05
N PHE A 267 -18.12 -8.86 -15.41
CA PHE A 267 -19.46 -8.40 -15.79
C PHE A 267 -20.44 -8.51 -14.62
N THR A 268 -21.48 -7.69 -14.66
CA THR A 268 -22.57 -7.72 -13.68
C THR A 268 -23.63 -8.71 -14.15
N ASN A 269 -23.95 -9.70 -13.33
CA ASN A 269 -24.98 -10.68 -13.65
C ASN A 269 -26.41 -10.08 -13.56
N PRO A 270 -27.44 -10.77 -14.07
CA PRO A 270 -28.83 -10.29 -13.98
C PRO A 270 -29.38 -10.12 -12.57
N GLU A 271 -28.70 -10.55 -11.51
CA GLU A 271 -29.09 -10.30 -10.12
C GLU A 271 -28.33 -9.10 -9.51
N GLY A 272 -27.27 -8.63 -10.16
CA GLY A 272 -26.48 -7.46 -9.78
C GLY A 272 -25.07 -7.76 -9.28
N LEU A 273 -24.68 -9.02 -9.05
CA LEU A 273 -23.33 -9.35 -8.59
C LEU A 273 -22.32 -9.25 -9.73
N LEU A 274 -21.12 -8.77 -9.39
CA LEU A 274 -19.97 -8.67 -10.27
C LEU A 274 -19.22 -10.00 -10.29
N HIS A 275 -19.26 -10.66 -11.44
CA HIS A 275 -18.44 -11.82 -11.77
C HIS A 275 -17.05 -11.34 -12.23
N ALA A 276 -15.99 -12.09 -11.97
CA ALA A 276 -14.65 -11.81 -12.47
C ALA A 276 -13.87 -13.08 -12.82
N GLY A 277 -13.28 -13.13 -14.02
CA GLY A 277 -12.27 -14.13 -14.38
C GLY A 277 -12.79 -15.55 -14.57
N HIS A 278 -11.87 -16.50 -14.56
CA HIS A 278 -12.09 -17.95 -14.63
C HIS A 278 -11.00 -18.68 -13.82
N ALA A 279 -11.04 -20.02 -13.76
CA ALA A 279 -10.19 -20.84 -12.90
C ALA A 279 -8.66 -20.67 -13.08
N GLN A 280 -8.21 -20.08 -14.18
CA GLN A 280 -6.80 -19.82 -14.49
C GLN A 280 -6.42 -18.33 -14.36
N THR A 281 -7.30 -17.51 -13.80
CA THR A 281 -7.05 -16.06 -13.61
C THR A 281 -6.82 -15.70 -12.14
N GLN A 282 -6.04 -14.65 -11.93
CA GLN A 282 -5.73 -14.08 -10.63
C GLN A 282 -6.02 -12.57 -10.64
N LEU A 283 -7.30 -12.19 -10.48
CA LEU A 283 -7.75 -10.79 -10.66
C LEU A 283 -7.93 -10.01 -9.35
N THR A 284 -7.99 -10.71 -8.21
CA THR A 284 -8.14 -10.10 -6.86
C THR A 284 -6.78 -9.80 -6.25
N TRP A 285 -6.73 -9.09 -5.11
CA TRP A 285 -5.47 -8.86 -4.39
C TRP A 285 -4.77 -10.12 -3.85
N MET A 286 -5.49 -11.25 -3.77
CA MET A 286 -4.90 -12.55 -3.47
C MET A 286 -4.44 -13.24 -4.76
N ASP A 287 -3.41 -12.71 -5.42
CA ASP A 287 -3.02 -13.02 -6.81
C ASP A 287 -1.76 -13.90 -6.98
N ALA A 288 -1.29 -14.57 -5.93
CA ALA A 288 -0.17 -15.49 -6.03
C ALA A 288 -0.41 -16.66 -7.00
N MET A 289 0.62 -16.99 -7.79
CA MET A 289 0.61 -18.03 -8.82
C MET A 289 1.83 -18.93 -8.68
N VAL A 290 1.64 -20.25 -8.70
CA VAL A 290 2.74 -21.22 -8.75
C VAL A 290 2.61 -22.03 -10.03
N ASN A 291 3.64 -22.00 -10.89
CA ASN A 291 3.67 -22.75 -12.16
C ASN A 291 2.43 -22.51 -13.06
N GLY A 292 1.93 -21.27 -13.10
CA GLY A 292 0.75 -20.92 -13.90
C GLY A 292 -0.60 -21.29 -13.28
N VAL A 293 -0.61 -21.74 -12.02
CA VAL A 293 -1.83 -22.09 -11.27
C VAL A 293 -2.04 -21.11 -10.11
N PRO A 294 -3.23 -20.49 -9.98
CA PRO A 294 -3.53 -19.66 -8.84
C PRO A 294 -3.46 -20.45 -7.53
N VAL A 295 -2.75 -19.92 -6.53
CA VAL A 295 -2.68 -20.52 -5.19
C VAL A 295 -4.01 -20.35 -4.45
N THR A 296 -4.62 -19.19 -4.64
CA THR A 296 -5.93 -18.81 -4.10
C THR A 296 -6.84 -18.41 -5.25
N PRO A 297 -7.38 -19.38 -6.02
CA PRO A 297 -8.33 -19.08 -7.09
C PRO A 297 -9.58 -18.45 -6.48
N ARG A 298 -9.94 -17.26 -6.96
CA ARG A 298 -11.07 -16.45 -6.48
C ARG A 298 -11.82 -15.81 -7.65
N HIS A 299 -11.93 -16.55 -8.74
CA HIS A 299 -12.78 -16.20 -9.86
C HIS A 299 -14.26 -16.34 -9.50
N GLY A 300 -15.15 -15.92 -10.38
CA GLY A 300 -16.57 -15.91 -10.07
C GLY A 300 -16.95 -14.70 -9.23
N TYR A 301 -17.63 -14.93 -8.11
CA TYR A 301 -18.11 -13.88 -7.21
C TYR A 301 -17.30 -13.87 -5.92
N ALA A 302 -16.26 -13.05 -5.86
CA ALA A 302 -15.48 -12.82 -4.64
C ALA A 302 -16.21 -11.81 -3.72
N VAL A 303 -16.15 -12.06 -2.40
CA VAL A 303 -16.93 -11.31 -1.40
C VAL A 303 -16.55 -9.83 -1.34
N GLU A 304 -15.27 -9.49 -1.35
CA GLU A 304 -14.80 -8.11 -1.28
C GLU A 304 -14.96 -7.38 -2.60
N ILE A 305 -14.84 -8.07 -3.74
CA ILE A 305 -15.12 -7.48 -5.06
C ILE A 305 -16.57 -7.04 -5.13
N ASN A 306 -17.49 -7.86 -4.63
CA ASN A 306 -18.91 -7.54 -4.61
C ASN A 306 -19.26 -6.49 -3.55
N ALA A 307 -18.54 -6.43 -2.43
CA ALA A 307 -18.66 -5.34 -1.47
C ALA A 307 -18.18 -4.00 -2.03
N LEU A 308 -17.03 -4.01 -2.71
CA LEU A 308 -16.48 -2.86 -3.42
C LEU A 308 -17.40 -2.39 -4.55
N TRP A 309 -17.98 -3.34 -5.31
CA TRP A 309 -18.97 -3.04 -6.34
C TRP A 309 -20.24 -2.41 -5.77
N TYR A 310 -20.80 -2.98 -4.69
CA TYR A 310 -21.93 -2.37 -3.98
C TYR A 310 -21.62 -0.94 -3.53
N ASN A 311 -20.42 -0.72 -2.96
CA ASN A 311 -19.96 0.60 -2.55
C ASN A 311 -19.84 1.56 -3.74
N ALA A 312 -19.28 1.11 -4.87
CA ALA A 312 -19.13 1.90 -6.09
C ALA A 312 -20.49 2.34 -6.66
N VAL A 313 -21.46 1.42 -6.77
CA VAL A 313 -22.81 1.73 -7.26
C VAL A 313 -23.54 2.67 -6.29
N CYS A 314 -23.43 2.47 -4.98
CA CYS A 314 -24.02 3.37 -4.00
C CYS A 314 -23.37 4.77 -4.03
N PHE A 315 -22.06 4.86 -4.26
CA PHE A 315 -21.38 6.13 -4.43
C PHE A 315 -21.81 6.83 -5.73
N ALA A 316 -22.03 6.08 -6.81
CA ALA A 316 -22.58 6.59 -8.06
C ALA A 316 -24.00 7.17 -7.86
N GLU A 317 -24.84 6.53 -7.06
CA GLU A 317 -26.15 7.09 -6.66
C GLU A 317 -26.01 8.42 -5.89
N GLN A 318 -24.99 8.56 -5.04
CA GLN A 318 -24.70 9.85 -4.40
C GLN A 318 -24.22 10.90 -5.40
N MET A 319 -23.44 10.52 -6.41
CA MET A 319 -23.04 11.44 -7.47
C MET A 319 -24.25 11.96 -8.25
N VAL A 320 -25.25 11.12 -8.52
CA VAL A 320 -26.51 11.55 -9.14
C VAL A 320 -27.21 12.56 -8.23
N ALA A 321 -27.39 12.23 -6.95
CA ALA A 321 -28.15 13.05 -6.01
C ALA A 321 -27.45 14.37 -5.61
N ARG A 322 -26.11 14.39 -5.56
CA ARG A 322 -25.32 15.50 -5.00
C ARG A 322 -24.54 16.30 -6.05
N ALA A 323 -24.19 15.67 -7.16
CA ALA A 323 -23.39 16.29 -8.23
C ALA A 323 -24.15 16.39 -9.57
N GLY A 324 -25.38 15.86 -9.65
CA GLY A 324 -26.24 16.01 -10.82
C GLY A 324 -25.74 15.27 -12.07
N VAL A 325 -24.96 14.20 -11.90
CA VAL A 325 -24.57 13.33 -13.02
C VAL A 325 -25.76 12.48 -13.51
N ALA A 326 -25.73 12.06 -14.76
CA ALA A 326 -26.79 11.22 -15.31
C ALA A 326 -26.70 9.79 -14.74
N ARG A 327 -27.86 9.19 -14.44
CA ARG A 327 -27.94 7.76 -14.13
C ARG A 327 -27.98 6.96 -15.43
N THR A 328 -27.04 6.03 -15.60
CA THR A 328 -26.95 5.14 -16.78
C THR A 328 -27.15 3.65 -16.44
N TRP A 329 -27.55 3.35 -15.20
CA TRP A 329 -27.78 2.00 -14.69
C TRP A 329 -29.19 1.87 -14.08
N PRO A 330 -29.69 0.63 -13.85
CA PRO A 330 -31.00 0.42 -13.23
C PRO A 330 -31.08 1.03 -11.83
N ALA A 331 -32.15 1.78 -11.55
CA ALA A 331 -32.33 2.48 -10.27
C ALA A 331 -32.45 1.53 -9.05
N ASP A 332 -32.87 0.30 -9.28
CA ASP A 332 -33.02 -0.75 -8.27
C ASP A 332 -31.74 -1.58 -8.05
N LEU A 333 -30.68 -1.32 -8.83
CA LEU A 333 -29.43 -2.09 -8.78
C LEU A 333 -28.81 -2.16 -7.37
N PRO A 334 -28.71 -1.07 -6.58
CA PRO A 334 -28.22 -1.18 -5.20
C PRO A 334 -29.03 -2.16 -4.35
N ALA A 335 -30.36 -2.11 -4.43
CA ALA A 335 -31.23 -2.97 -3.65
C ALA A 335 -31.10 -4.44 -4.08
N ARG A 336 -30.99 -4.69 -5.39
CA ARG A 336 -30.73 -6.02 -5.95
C ARG A 336 -29.41 -6.58 -5.47
N ILE A 337 -28.30 -5.85 -5.63
CA ILE A 337 -26.96 -6.25 -5.15
C ILE A 337 -27.02 -6.60 -3.66
N ARG A 338 -27.63 -5.73 -2.84
CA ARG A 338 -27.74 -5.97 -1.40
C ARG A 338 -28.43 -7.29 -1.07
N ALA A 339 -29.56 -7.57 -1.73
CA ALA A 339 -30.34 -8.78 -1.50
C ALA A 339 -29.57 -10.04 -1.92
N VAL A 340 -28.98 -10.05 -3.12
CA VAL A 340 -28.23 -11.22 -3.61
C VAL A 340 -26.90 -11.42 -2.88
N PHE A 341 -26.20 -10.34 -2.50
CA PHE A 341 -24.97 -10.40 -1.71
C PHE A 341 -25.20 -11.13 -0.39
N ARG A 342 -26.22 -10.71 0.36
CA ARG A 342 -26.56 -11.34 1.64
C ARG A 342 -26.96 -12.79 1.42
N ARG A 343 -27.81 -13.08 0.43
CA ARG A 343 -28.24 -14.45 0.14
C ARG A 343 -27.09 -15.38 -0.26
N MET A 344 -26.09 -14.88 -0.99
CA MET A 344 -24.97 -15.69 -1.49
C MET A 344 -23.87 -15.90 -0.45
N PHE A 345 -23.48 -14.84 0.26
CA PHE A 345 -22.28 -14.87 1.10
C PHE A 345 -22.56 -15.07 2.59
N TRP A 346 -23.74 -14.70 3.10
CA TRP A 346 -24.02 -14.79 4.53
C TRP A 346 -24.26 -16.24 4.96
N LEU A 347 -23.42 -16.74 5.87
CA LEU A 347 -23.54 -18.07 6.45
C LEU A 347 -24.24 -17.97 7.82
N GLU A 348 -25.55 -18.18 7.81
CA GLU A 348 -26.35 -18.38 9.04
C GLU A 348 -26.42 -19.90 9.30
N PRO A 349 -26.02 -20.44 10.47
CA PRO A 349 -25.80 -19.84 11.80
C PRO A 349 -24.35 -19.44 12.17
N GLU A 350 -23.38 -19.59 11.27
CA GLU A 350 -21.95 -19.48 11.58
C GLU A 350 -21.48 -18.03 11.88
N GLY A 351 -22.21 -17.05 11.37
CA GLY A 351 -22.04 -15.63 11.70
C GLY A 351 -20.88 -14.97 10.98
N TYR A 352 -20.59 -15.35 9.73
CA TYR A 352 -19.54 -14.74 8.91
C TYR A 352 -19.87 -14.86 7.41
N LEU A 353 -19.06 -14.22 6.55
CA LEU A 353 -19.24 -14.30 5.10
C LEU A 353 -18.35 -15.37 4.48
N ALA A 354 -18.92 -16.19 3.58
CA ALA A 354 -18.18 -17.01 2.64
C ALA A 354 -17.23 -16.14 1.79
N ASP A 355 -16.10 -16.69 1.37
CA ASP A 355 -15.03 -15.92 0.72
C ASP A 355 -15.29 -15.68 -0.77
N HIS A 356 -15.72 -16.70 -1.51
CA HIS A 356 -16.12 -16.56 -2.91
C HIS A 356 -17.05 -17.70 -3.35
N PHE A 357 -17.78 -17.46 -4.43
CA PHE A 357 -18.58 -18.46 -5.14
C PHE A 357 -18.11 -18.59 -6.58
N ALA A 358 -17.80 -19.81 -7.02
CA ALA A 358 -17.43 -20.11 -8.39
C ALA A 358 -17.92 -21.50 -8.80
N ASP A 359 -18.39 -21.65 -10.04
CA ASP A 359 -18.69 -22.96 -10.64
C ASP A 359 -19.59 -23.88 -9.79
N GLY A 360 -20.56 -23.29 -9.08
CA GLY A 360 -21.48 -24.03 -8.20
C GLY A 360 -20.93 -24.36 -6.80
N HIS A 361 -19.70 -23.96 -6.50
CA HIS A 361 -19.05 -24.15 -5.21
C HIS A 361 -18.97 -22.83 -4.43
N LEU A 362 -19.37 -22.86 -3.16
CA LEU A 362 -19.21 -21.76 -2.20
C LEU A 362 -18.04 -22.07 -1.27
N ASP A 363 -16.94 -21.31 -1.37
CA ASP A 363 -15.81 -21.45 -0.46
C ASP A 363 -16.14 -20.74 0.87
N THR A 364 -16.23 -21.53 1.94
CA THR A 364 -16.60 -21.06 3.29
C THR A 364 -15.39 -20.78 4.18
N ALA A 365 -14.18 -20.70 3.60
CA ALA A 365 -12.97 -20.33 4.33
C ALA A 365 -13.10 -19.00 5.05
N ILE A 366 -12.63 -18.96 6.29
CA ILE A 366 -12.57 -17.72 7.05
C ILE A 366 -11.33 -16.96 6.60
N ARG A 367 -11.57 -15.97 5.73
CA ARG A 367 -10.56 -15.05 5.18
C ARG A 367 -10.88 -13.60 5.59
N PRO A 368 -9.89 -12.70 5.55
CA PRO A 368 -10.09 -11.33 6.00
C PRO A 368 -10.92 -10.49 5.01
N ASN A 369 -11.10 -10.94 3.76
CA ASN A 369 -11.80 -10.21 2.69
C ASN A 369 -13.18 -9.70 3.12
N GLN A 370 -13.91 -10.47 3.93
CA GLN A 370 -15.20 -10.09 4.50
C GLN A 370 -15.18 -8.78 5.30
N ILE A 371 -14.03 -8.38 5.87
CA ILE A 371 -13.93 -7.14 6.64
C ILE A 371 -14.19 -5.90 5.77
N LEU A 372 -13.89 -5.99 4.48
CA LEU A 372 -14.12 -4.93 3.51
C LEU A 372 -15.61 -4.65 3.33
N ALA A 373 -16.46 -5.67 3.44
CA ALA A 373 -17.91 -5.49 3.43
C ALA A 373 -18.44 -4.66 4.60
N VAL A 374 -17.68 -4.52 5.69
CA VAL A 374 -18.06 -3.72 6.87
C VAL A 374 -17.35 -2.36 6.87
N SER A 375 -16.09 -2.30 6.45
CA SER A 375 -15.27 -1.08 6.52
C SER A 375 -15.63 -0.05 5.45
N LEU A 376 -16.14 -0.48 4.29
CA LEU A 376 -16.53 0.42 3.21
C LEU A 376 -17.70 1.31 3.63
N PRO A 377 -17.77 2.59 3.19
CA PRO A 377 -18.83 3.51 3.60
C PRO A 377 -20.25 2.96 3.41
N PHE A 378 -20.51 2.29 2.27
CA PHE A 378 -21.73 1.53 2.06
C PHE A 378 -21.49 0.04 2.26
N SER A 379 -22.28 -0.57 3.13
CA SER A 379 -22.23 -2.00 3.41
C SER A 379 -23.54 -2.66 2.98
N PRO A 380 -23.49 -3.82 2.30
CA PRO A 380 -24.70 -4.56 1.98
C PRO A 380 -25.32 -5.25 3.22
N LEU A 381 -24.58 -5.35 4.33
CA LEU A 381 -24.98 -6.09 5.52
C LEU A 381 -25.95 -5.30 6.41
N GLU A 382 -26.63 -6.02 7.30
CA GLU A 382 -27.34 -5.44 8.44
C GLU A 382 -26.38 -5.21 9.62
N PRO A 383 -26.69 -4.28 10.55
CA PRO A 383 -25.80 -3.96 11.67
C PRO A 383 -25.37 -5.16 12.52
N VAL A 384 -26.28 -6.13 12.74
CA VAL A 384 -25.98 -7.36 13.50
C VAL A 384 -25.00 -8.26 12.73
N GLU A 385 -25.18 -8.39 11.42
CA GLU A 385 -24.28 -9.15 10.54
C GLU A 385 -22.88 -8.52 10.54
N MET A 386 -22.80 -7.19 10.46
CA MET A 386 -21.52 -6.45 10.54
C MET A 386 -20.77 -6.75 11.84
N SER A 387 -21.46 -6.71 12.99
CA SER A 387 -20.84 -7.02 14.30
C SER A 387 -20.29 -8.44 14.34
N ARG A 388 -21.06 -9.42 13.85
CA ARG A 388 -20.66 -10.83 13.82
C ARG A 388 -19.44 -11.07 12.91
N VAL A 389 -19.39 -10.41 11.75
CA VAL A 389 -18.21 -10.45 10.86
C VAL A 389 -16.96 -9.91 11.57
N VAL A 390 -17.05 -8.75 12.21
CA VAL A 390 -15.92 -8.15 12.95
C VAL A 390 -15.45 -9.07 14.06
N ASP A 391 -16.38 -9.66 14.82
CA ASP A 391 -16.05 -10.60 15.90
C ASP A 391 -15.38 -11.87 15.37
N ARG A 392 -15.86 -12.45 14.26
CA ARG A 392 -15.24 -13.62 13.65
C ARG A 392 -13.81 -13.34 13.20
N VAL A 393 -13.60 -12.24 12.46
CA VAL A 393 -12.28 -11.82 11.98
C VAL A 393 -11.34 -11.56 13.16
N ARG A 394 -11.84 -10.90 14.21
CA ARG A 394 -11.07 -10.66 15.43
C ARG A 394 -10.63 -11.95 16.12
N GLN A 395 -11.50 -12.95 16.19
CA GLN A 395 -11.24 -14.20 16.90
C GLN A 395 -10.24 -15.10 16.15
N GLU A 396 -10.30 -15.14 14.82
CA GLU A 396 -9.55 -16.13 14.04
C GLU A 396 -8.34 -15.55 13.30
N LEU A 397 -8.39 -14.27 12.91
CA LEU A 397 -7.42 -13.71 11.97
C LEU A 397 -6.56 -12.60 12.57
N LEU A 398 -7.06 -11.87 13.57
CA LEU A 398 -6.35 -10.71 14.11
C LEU A 398 -5.06 -11.11 14.84
N THR A 399 -3.98 -10.41 14.50
CA THR A 399 -2.68 -10.46 15.16
C THR A 399 -2.20 -9.05 15.49
N PRO A 400 -1.16 -8.90 16.34
CA PRO A 400 -0.56 -7.59 16.60
C PRO A 400 0.04 -6.87 15.39
N TYR A 401 0.24 -7.58 14.28
CA TYR A 401 0.90 -7.07 13.07
C TYR A 401 -0.06 -6.92 11.87
N GLY A 402 -1.29 -7.41 11.95
CA GLY A 402 -2.22 -7.45 10.83
C GLY A 402 -3.25 -8.56 10.93
N LEU A 403 -3.95 -8.83 9.83
CA LEU A 403 -4.84 -9.99 9.73
C LEU A 403 -4.14 -11.14 8.99
N ARG A 404 -4.30 -12.37 9.50
CA ARG A 404 -4.00 -13.58 8.74
C ARG A 404 -4.90 -13.67 7.52
N THR A 405 -4.35 -14.17 6.41
CA THR A 405 -5.08 -14.36 5.15
C THR A 405 -5.99 -15.58 5.13
N LEU A 406 -5.79 -16.51 6.07
CA LEU A 406 -6.61 -17.69 6.27
C LEU A 406 -6.63 -18.06 7.76
N SER A 407 -7.75 -18.60 8.25
CA SER A 407 -7.86 -19.08 9.62
C SER A 407 -6.86 -20.23 9.89
N PRO A 408 -6.15 -20.21 11.03
CA PRO A 408 -5.29 -21.32 11.46
C PRO A 408 -6.00 -22.66 11.63
N LYS A 409 -7.34 -22.67 11.65
CA LYS A 409 -8.16 -23.89 11.73
C LYS A 409 -8.37 -24.56 10.37
N ASP A 410 -8.09 -23.86 9.27
CA ASP A 410 -8.22 -24.41 7.93
C ASP A 410 -7.00 -25.31 7.61
N PRO A 411 -7.19 -26.52 7.05
CA PRO A 411 -6.09 -27.43 6.74
C PRO A 411 -5.11 -26.87 5.68
N ARG A 412 -5.51 -25.86 4.90
CA ARG A 412 -4.65 -25.17 3.93
C ARG A 412 -3.77 -24.10 4.57
N TYR A 413 -3.86 -23.89 5.89
CA TYR A 413 -3.12 -22.87 6.59
C TYR A 413 -1.60 -23.11 6.57
N HIS A 414 -0.86 -22.10 6.12
CA HIS A 414 0.58 -22.02 6.12
C HIS A 414 1.06 -21.00 7.17
N PRO A 415 1.73 -21.43 8.25
CA PRO A 415 2.10 -20.56 9.37
C PRO A 415 3.32 -19.66 9.09
N ARG A 416 4.13 -20.01 8.08
CA ARG A 416 5.42 -19.37 7.79
C ARG A 416 5.47 -18.96 6.32
N TYR A 417 5.96 -17.75 6.08
CA TYR A 417 6.32 -17.28 4.75
C TYR A 417 7.85 -17.34 4.60
N GLY A 418 8.35 -18.29 3.81
CA GLY A 418 9.78 -18.47 3.63
C GLY A 418 10.12 -19.60 2.67
N GLY A 419 11.41 -19.74 2.38
CA GLY A 419 11.93 -20.69 1.39
C GLY A 419 11.98 -20.14 -0.02
N ASP A 420 11.98 -21.06 -0.99
CA ASP A 420 12.03 -20.75 -2.42
C ASP A 420 10.78 -19.97 -2.90
N PRO A 421 10.74 -19.50 -4.16
CA PRO A 421 9.61 -18.73 -4.65
C PRO A 421 8.28 -19.50 -4.57
N ALA A 422 8.28 -20.80 -4.88
CA ALA A 422 7.06 -21.61 -4.87
C ALA A 422 6.50 -21.80 -3.46
N ALA A 423 7.35 -22.03 -2.45
CA ALA A 423 6.96 -22.13 -1.05
C ALA A 423 6.39 -20.80 -0.53
N ARG A 424 7.03 -19.68 -0.89
CA ARG A 424 6.56 -18.33 -0.52
C ARG A 424 5.22 -18.01 -1.16
N ASP A 425 5.07 -18.21 -2.46
CA ASP A 425 3.82 -17.96 -3.18
C ASP A 425 2.68 -18.85 -2.65
N SER A 426 2.98 -20.10 -2.29
CA SER A 426 2.01 -21.02 -1.67
C SER A 426 1.52 -20.53 -0.30
N ALA A 427 2.38 -19.87 0.49
CA ALA A 427 2.02 -19.32 1.80
C ALA A 427 1.42 -17.90 1.73
N TYR A 428 1.65 -17.16 0.65
CA TYR A 428 1.47 -15.70 0.56
C TYR A 428 0.07 -15.21 0.94
N HIS A 429 -0.95 -15.97 0.53
CA HIS A 429 -2.35 -15.73 0.90
C HIS A 429 -2.99 -16.92 1.62
N GLN A 430 -2.20 -17.80 2.25
CA GLN A 430 -2.71 -18.99 2.94
C GLN A 430 -2.40 -18.98 4.43
N GLY A 431 -2.24 -17.83 5.07
CA GLY A 431 -2.01 -17.74 6.52
C GLY A 431 -1.06 -16.63 6.93
N THR A 432 -0.25 -16.15 5.98
CA THR A 432 0.58 -14.95 6.11
C THR A 432 -0.25 -13.75 6.58
N VAL A 433 0.34 -12.95 7.47
CA VAL A 433 -0.26 -11.76 8.07
C VAL A 433 0.01 -10.53 7.21
N TRP A 434 -1.06 -9.78 6.91
CA TRP A 434 -0.99 -8.56 6.10
C TRP A 434 -1.34 -7.31 6.93
N PRO A 435 -0.42 -6.35 7.12
CA PRO A 435 -0.64 -5.17 7.96
C PRO A 435 -1.62 -4.15 7.39
N TRP A 436 -1.73 -4.00 6.06
CA TRP A 436 -2.64 -3.01 5.47
C TRP A 436 -4.11 -3.25 5.88
N LEU A 437 -4.48 -4.50 6.17
CA LEU A 437 -5.81 -4.88 6.65
C LEU A 437 -6.15 -4.34 8.05
N LEU A 438 -5.17 -3.80 8.80
CA LEU A 438 -5.44 -3.10 10.07
C LEU A 438 -6.31 -1.86 9.88
N GLY A 439 -6.16 -1.14 8.76
CA GLY A 439 -6.98 0.02 8.46
C GLY A 439 -8.46 -0.34 8.30
N PRO A 440 -8.82 -1.23 7.36
CA PRO A 440 -10.19 -1.71 7.21
C PRO A 440 -10.74 -2.38 8.48
N PHE A 441 -9.94 -3.19 9.17
CA PHE A 441 -10.36 -3.83 10.42
C PHE A 441 -10.69 -2.81 11.52
N GLY A 442 -9.82 -1.82 11.74
CA GLY A 442 -10.04 -0.81 12.75
C GLY A 442 -11.23 0.09 12.45
N GLU A 443 -11.44 0.43 11.17
CA GLU A 443 -12.62 1.18 10.73
C GLU A 443 -13.91 0.38 10.94
N ALA A 444 -13.94 -0.90 10.54
CA ALA A 444 -15.06 -1.80 10.79
C ALA A 444 -15.35 -1.97 12.29
N ALA A 445 -14.32 -2.16 13.10
CA ALA A 445 -14.44 -2.30 14.55
C ALA A 445 -15.00 -1.02 15.21
N LEU A 446 -14.57 0.17 14.78
CA LEU A 446 -15.12 1.43 15.28
C LEU A 446 -16.55 1.69 14.81
N ARG A 447 -16.93 1.18 13.63
CA ARG A 447 -18.28 1.32 13.08
C ARG A 447 -19.31 0.57 13.93
N VAL A 448 -18.98 -0.67 14.33
CA VAL A 448 -19.89 -1.56 15.08
C VAL A 448 -19.74 -1.45 16.61
N ALA A 449 -18.78 -0.67 17.10
CA ALA A 449 -18.51 -0.56 18.53
C ALA A 449 -19.64 0.13 19.31
N ASP A 450 -20.10 -0.53 20.38
CA ASP A 450 -20.92 0.09 21.42
C ASP A 450 -20.17 1.23 22.13
N ASP A 451 -18.89 1.01 22.41
CA ASP A 451 -17.98 2.00 22.99
C ASP A 451 -16.73 2.18 22.12
N ARG A 452 -16.76 3.21 21.28
CA ARG A 452 -15.64 3.56 20.38
C ARG A 452 -14.35 3.91 21.12
N ARG A 453 -14.41 4.44 22.34
CA ARG A 453 -13.20 4.76 23.13
C ARG A 453 -12.54 3.50 23.63
N ARG A 454 -13.33 2.55 24.16
CA ARG A 454 -12.84 1.24 24.57
C ARG A 454 -12.26 0.46 23.38
N THR A 455 -12.96 0.45 22.26
CA THR A 455 -12.47 -0.19 21.02
C THR A 455 -11.20 0.47 20.51
N ALA A 456 -11.11 1.80 20.52
CA ALA A 456 -9.91 2.49 20.08
C ALA A 456 -8.69 2.19 20.96
N ARG A 457 -8.88 2.11 22.28
CA ARG A 457 -7.84 1.71 23.23
C ARG A 457 -7.40 0.26 22.99
N PHE A 458 -8.35 -0.66 22.83
CA PHE A 458 -8.05 -2.05 22.49
C PHE A 458 -7.21 -2.15 21.21
N LEU A 459 -7.61 -1.45 20.13
CA LEU A 459 -6.87 -1.48 18.86
C LEU A 459 -5.45 -0.94 19.02
N LEU A 460 -5.26 0.19 19.70
CA LEU A 460 -3.94 0.76 19.95
C LEU A 460 -3.05 -0.19 20.76
N ASP A 461 -3.59 -0.75 21.85
CA ASP A 461 -2.86 -1.70 22.69
C ASP A 461 -2.51 -2.98 21.92
N HIS A 462 -3.42 -3.44 21.04
CA HIS A 462 -3.23 -4.66 20.25
C HIS A 462 -2.10 -4.51 19.22
N ILE A 463 -2.00 -3.35 18.54
CA ILE A 463 -0.97 -3.10 17.52
C ILE A 463 0.34 -2.55 18.08
N ARG A 464 0.47 -2.40 19.41
CA ARG A 464 1.70 -1.90 20.05
C ARG A 464 2.97 -2.62 19.60
N PRO A 465 3.00 -3.96 19.42
CA PRO A 465 4.18 -4.65 18.88
C PRO A 465 4.61 -4.15 17.49
N LEU A 466 3.66 -3.85 16.60
CA LEU A 466 3.93 -3.24 15.31
C LEU A 466 4.46 -1.80 15.47
N LEU A 467 3.90 -1.01 16.38
CA LEU A 467 4.38 0.35 16.67
C LEU A 467 5.83 0.35 17.19
N HIS A 468 6.19 -0.64 18.01
CA HIS A 468 7.56 -0.84 18.48
C HIS A 468 8.48 -1.26 17.33
N HIS A 469 8.04 -2.17 16.45
CA HIS A 469 8.80 -2.61 15.28
C HIS A 469 9.19 -1.43 14.37
N ILE A 470 8.24 -0.57 14.02
CA ILE A 470 8.51 0.63 13.20
C ILE A 470 9.34 1.68 13.95
N GLY A 471 9.34 1.64 15.29
CA GLY A 471 10.19 2.49 16.13
C GLY A 471 11.67 2.11 16.11
N GLY A 472 11.99 0.88 15.66
CA GLY A 472 13.32 0.29 15.63
C GLY A 472 13.95 0.26 14.23
N PRO A 473 14.55 -0.88 13.79
CA PRO A 473 15.31 -0.99 12.54
C PRO A 473 14.54 -0.68 11.26
N ALA A 474 13.21 -0.73 11.28
CA ALA A 474 12.37 -0.48 10.11
C ALA A 474 12.24 1.02 9.73
N LEU A 475 12.90 1.93 10.47
CA LEU A 475 12.99 3.37 10.14
C LEU A 475 11.63 4.05 9.92
N GLY A 476 10.59 3.61 10.63
CA GLY A 476 9.23 4.14 10.50
C GLY A 476 8.42 3.58 9.32
N LEU A 477 8.94 2.59 8.59
CA LEU A 477 8.27 1.90 7.49
C LEU A 477 7.68 0.57 7.97
N VAL A 478 6.58 0.14 7.35
CA VAL A 478 5.92 -1.13 7.67
C VAL A 478 6.26 -2.15 6.59
N PRO A 479 6.71 -3.37 6.95
CA PRO A 479 6.90 -4.45 5.98
C PRO A 479 5.62 -4.83 5.24
N GLU A 480 5.79 -5.54 4.13
CA GLU A 480 4.69 -6.06 3.33
C GLU A 480 3.87 -7.10 4.10
N VAL A 481 4.54 -8.09 4.69
CA VAL A 481 3.90 -9.21 5.37
C VAL A 481 4.66 -9.64 6.62
N PHE A 482 3.99 -10.40 7.47
CA PHE A 482 4.58 -11.11 8.59
C PHE A 482 4.17 -12.58 8.57
N ASP A 483 4.97 -13.44 9.20
CA ASP A 483 4.57 -14.83 9.43
C ASP A 483 3.20 -14.94 10.11
N GLY A 484 2.45 -15.98 9.73
CA GLY A 484 1.16 -16.33 10.32
C GLY A 484 1.23 -16.59 11.83
N ASP A 485 2.27 -17.29 12.27
CA ASP A 485 2.45 -17.69 13.67
C ASP A 485 3.54 -16.91 14.41
N PRO A 486 3.41 -16.76 15.75
CA PRO A 486 4.46 -16.19 16.59
C PRO A 486 5.82 -16.82 16.30
N PRO A 487 6.91 -16.04 16.26
CA PRO A 487 7.01 -14.65 16.70
C PRO A 487 6.62 -13.59 15.65
N HIS A 488 5.96 -13.97 14.54
CA HIS A 488 5.60 -13.06 13.44
C HIS A 488 6.84 -12.37 12.85
N ALA A 489 7.73 -13.13 12.20
CA ALA A 489 8.89 -12.55 11.54
C ALA A 489 8.44 -11.64 10.37
N PRO A 490 9.06 -10.44 10.20
CA PRO A 490 8.78 -9.57 9.06
C PRO A 490 9.32 -10.19 7.78
N ASN A 491 8.54 -10.10 6.71
CA ASN A 491 8.79 -10.77 5.44
C ASN A 491 8.28 -9.92 4.27
N GLY A 492 8.50 -10.39 3.05
CA GLY A 492 8.17 -9.62 1.86
C GLY A 492 9.05 -8.37 1.76
N CYS A 493 8.59 -7.34 1.07
CA CYS A 493 9.36 -6.10 0.99
C CYS A 493 9.44 -5.44 2.39
N ILE A 494 10.57 -4.79 2.66
CA ILE A 494 10.86 -4.23 3.99
C ILE A 494 10.06 -2.95 4.29
N ALA A 495 9.50 -2.34 3.25
CA ALA A 495 8.77 -1.09 3.34
C ALA A 495 7.67 -1.06 2.28
N GLN A 496 6.42 -1.22 2.71
CA GLN A 496 5.27 -1.28 1.83
C GLN A 496 4.33 -0.08 2.03
N ALA A 497 3.94 0.53 0.92
CA ALA A 497 3.15 1.75 0.87
C ALA A 497 1.76 1.56 1.49
N TRP A 498 0.99 0.54 1.07
CA TRP A 498 -0.36 0.34 1.60
C TRP A 498 -0.39 -0.01 3.10
N SER A 499 0.62 -0.72 3.59
CA SER A 499 0.74 -1.12 5.00
C SER A 499 1.07 0.10 5.85
N THR A 500 2.01 0.93 5.38
CA THR A 500 2.36 2.20 6.03
C THR A 500 1.19 3.18 6.00
N ALA A 501 0.49 3.28 4.87
CA ALA A 501 -0.64 4.18 4.66
C ALA A 501 -1.85 3.82 5.52
N GLU A 502 -2.23 2.54 5.58
CA GLU A 502 -3.37 2.09 6.36
C GLU A 502 -3.10 2.12 7.87
N LEU A 503 -1.86 1.88 8.32
CA LEU A 503 -1.50 2.10 9.71
C LEU A 503 -1.58 3.59 10.08
N LEU A 504 -1.11 4.47 9.20
CA LEU A 504 -1.24 5.93 9.38
C LEU A 504 -2.72 6.34 9.44
N ARG A 505 -3.54 5.84 8.51
CA ARG A 505 -5.00 6.11 8.47
C ARG A 505 -5.69 5.58 9.71
N LEU A 506 -5.36 4.37 10.18
CA LEU A 506 -5.88 3.80 11.42
C LEU A 506 -5.57 4.72 12.61
N LEU A 507 -4.32 5.14 12.83
CA LEU A 507 -3.98 6.01 13.95
C LEU A 507 -4.76 7.34 13.91
N LYS A 508 -5.02 7.89 12.72
CA LYS A 508 -5.88 9.07 12.53
C LYS A 508 -7.33 8.79 12.91
N LEU A 509 -7.88 7.64 12.54
CA LEU A 509 -9.25 7.22 12.91
C LEU A 509 -9.41 7.02 14.42
N LEU A 510 -8.38 6.50 15.10
CA LEU A 510 -8.39 6.29 16.55
C LEU A 510 -8.24 7.59 17.34
N ALA A 511 -7.57 8.60 16.77
CA ALA A 511 -7.19 9.83 17.47
C ALA A 511 -8.32 10.54 18.26
N PRO A 512 -9.54 10.72 17.72
CA PRO A 512 -10.63 11.37 18.43
C PRO A 512 -11.10 10.60 19.68
N TRP A 513 -10.94 9.26 19.65
CA TRP A 513 -11.43 8.35 20.69
C TRP A 513 -10.40 8.08 21.79
N LEU A 514 -9.11 8.25 21.47
CA LEU A 514 -7.99 8.11 22.40
C LEU A 514 -7.77 9.35 23.28
N ALA A 515 -8.37 10.49 22.93
CA ALA A 515 -8.22 11.72 23.71
C ALA A 515 -8.78 11.57 25.14
N PRO A 516 -8.08 12.04 26.18
CA PRO A 516 -8.60 11.98 27.55
C PRO A 516 -9.94 12.71 27.64
N VAL A 517 -10.91 12.14 28.37
CA VAL A 517 -12.18 12.80 28.64
C VAL A 517 -11.88 14.11 29.37
N PRO A 518 -12.38 15.27 28.89
CA PRO A 518 -12.24 16.51 29.64
C PRO A 518 -12.75 16.27 31.06
N ARG A 519 -11.96 16.61 32.08
CA ARG A 519 -12.45 16.62 33.46
C ARG A 519 -13.56 17.67 33.53
N GLY A 520 -14.79 17.27 33.21
CA GLY A 520 -15.99 18.03 33.50
C GLY A 520 -15.98 18.34 34.98
N HIS A 521 -16.23 19.60 35.32
CA HIS A 521 -16.22 20.09 36.69
C HIS A 521 -16.96 19.10 37.57
N ALA A 522 -16.20 18.41 38.44
CA ALA A 522 -16.78 17.76 39.59
C ALA A 522 -17.61 18.85 40.28
N ARG A 523 -18.94 18.77 40.16
CA ARG A 523 -19.84 19.57 40.97
C ARG A 523 -19.34 19.41 42.39
N ARG A 524 -18.75 20.47 42.94
CA ARG A 524 -18.58 20.63 44.37
C ARG A 524 -19.98 20.47 44.96
N LYS A 525 -20.33 19.26 45.39
CA LYS A 525 -21.26 19.08 46.50
C LYS A 525 -20.49 19.50 47.75
N GLY A 526 -20.34 20.81 47.88
CA GLY A 526 -19.87 21.48 49.08
C GLY A 526 -21.08 22.01 49.83
N ALA A 527 -21.22 21.53 51.05
CA ALA A 527 -22.19 21.90 52.06
C ALA A 527 -22.64 23.38 52.03
N ARG A 528 -23.95 23.59 52.13
CA ARG A 528 -24.59 24.38 53.18
C ARG A 528 -26.04 23.91 53.36
#